data_AF-A0A9K3Q862-F1
#
_entry.id   AF-A0A9K3Q862-F1
#
_cell.length_a   1.000
_cell.length_b   1.000
_cell.length_c   1.000
_cell.angle_alpha   90.00
_cell.angle_beta   90.00
_cell.angle_gamma   90.00
#
_symmetry.space_group_name_H-M   'P 1'
#
loop_
_entity.id
_entity.type
_entity.pdbx_description
1 polymer ?
#
loop_
_entity_poly.entity_id
_entity_poly.type
_entity_poly.pdbx_seq_one_letter_code
_entity_poly.pdbx_strand_id
1 'polypeptide(L)'
;MDAYVEYSSEGEQWGDDDDDVEPDSILLGLVQTYEWNGTLERIASHPDECKAVGVQGRTPLHVACDHDAPAEVVAALVQAFPEASLMVGTSSMNPLHITCSSHHASVEVVQVLLQGGVDTQTSMRDIDGDTPLHAACRCGAPMETLRVLLEANPAVVHERDYEGLTPLLRLWVRCFVMLGDDVLDRFQGPSDLTGELGETWQKTELLLRCSHLGSLRGPTSPPSFPLSCQNGTVNSGLPFEDLPPNYTFRPVHAVAAVDCPRPVIKMATILYPKQLVELDEMGMTPLLIASKAPIYKVRDLSDEGFMLEDRVYGDSDTDSDHDMDDADRVDSGQPSVLDILVTADPSAARIEGRFGSCRGRLPLHLAVATGKPWNEGIKSILAAYPEAISRIDPLTGLYPFQQAAASDRPECSVIFELLKKDPSLAILSPSNGPSRHSLAFLDDKVTDVPMTMTYQESQQRVI
;
A
#
# COMPACT_ATOMS: atom_id res chain seq x y z
N MET A 1 52.37 -2.36 -19.19
CA MET A 1 51.69 -3.64 -18.92
C MET A 1 50.25 -3.37 -18.51
N ASP A 2 49.61 -2.59 -19.37
CA ASP A 2 48.36 -2.87 -20.09
C ASP A 2 47.58 -4.13 -19.69
N ALA A 3 46.32 -3.92 -19.34
CA ALA A 3 45.20 -4.71 -19.86
C ALA A 3 43.93 -3.86 -19.75
N TYR A 4 43.63 -3.11 -20.81
CA TYR A 4 42.28 -2.70 -21.16
C TYR A 4 41.50 -3.97 -21.50
N VAL A 5 40.35 -4.19 -20.86
CA VAL A 5 39.36 -5.17 -21.29
C VAL A 5 38.26 -4.39 -21.99
N GLU A 6 38.16 -4.59 -23.31
CA GLU A 6 37.11 -4.10 -24.18
C GLU A 6 35.76 -4.66 -23.71
N TYR A 7 34.80 -3.79 -23.37
CA TYR A 7 33.39 -4.16 -23.33
C TYR A 7 32.86 -4.13 -24.75
N SER A 8 32.56 -5.32 -25.28
CA SER A 8 31.86 -5.47 -26.55
C SER A 8 30.43 -4.95 -26.38
N SER A 9 30.11 -3.90 -27.13
CA SER A 9 28.75 -3.41 -27.34
C SER A 9 28.04 -4.35 -28.32
N GLU A 10 27.42 -5.40 -27.81
CA GLU A 10 26.36 -6.08 -28.56
C GLU A 10 25.05 -5.39 -28.21
N GLY A 11 24.67 -4.43 -29.06
CA GLY A 11 23.33 -3.90 -29.06
C GLY A 11 22.40 -5.00 -29.57
N GLU A 12 21.53 -5.47 -28.70
CA GLU A 12 20.40 -6.29 -29.10
C GLU A 12 19.47 -5.44 -29.95
N GLN A 13 19.59 -5.64 -31.25
CA GLN A 13 18.75 -5.09 -32.29
C GLN A 13 17.42 -5.86 -32.23
N TRP A 14 16.43 -5.29 -31.54
CA TRP A 14 15.06 -5.79 -31.61
C TRP A 14 14.59 -5.60 -33.04
N GLY A 15 14.18 -6.71 -33.67
CA GLY A 15 13.88 -6.77 -35.09
C GLY A 15 12.72 -5.86 -35.47
N ASP A 16 13.04 -4.90 -36.35
CA ASP A 16 12.09 -4.11 -37.12
C ASP A 16 11.30 -5.03 -38.07
N ASP A 17 10.12 -5.46 -37.66
CA ASP A 17 9.08 -6.04 -38.54
C ASP A 17 7.73 -5.35 -38.27
N ASP A 18 7.74 -4.01 -38.14
CA ASP A 18 6.51 -3.21 -38.26
C ASP A 18 6.45 -2.62 -39.67
N ASP A 19 5.48 -3.10 -40.45
CA ASP A 19 5.11 -2.62 -41.78
C ASP A 19 5.08 -1.08 -41.84
N ASP A 20 5.76 -0.52 -42.85
CA ASP A 20 5.75 0.91 -43.25
C ASP A 20 4.32 1.43 -43.50
N VAL A 21 3.60 1.77 -42.43
CA VAL A 21 2.36 2.57 -42.50
C VAL A 21 2.77 4.02 -42.29
N GLU A 22 2.87 4.80 -43.38
CA GLU A 22 3.06 6.25 -43.30
C GLU A 22 2.03 6.85 -42.31
N PRO A 23 2.46 7.62 -41.29
CA PRO A 23 1.54 8.19 -40.33
C PRO A 23 0.56 9.14 -41.04
N ASP A 24 -0.75 8.90 -40.90
CA ASP A 24 -1.83 9.70 -41.50
C ASP A 24 -1.78 11.20 -41.13
N SER A 25 -0.97 11.57 -40.13
CA SER A 25 -0.73 12.95 -39.69
C SER A 25 0.76 13.29 -39.71
N ILE A 26 1.09 14.43 -40.34
CA ILE A 26 2.44 15.00 -40.38
C ILE A 26 2.93 15.29 -38.94
N LEU A 27 2.06 15.79 -38.07
CA LEU A 27 2.39 16.01 -36.66
C LEU A 27 2.84 14.71 -35.96
N LEU A 28 2.12 13.61 -36.19
CA LEU A 28 2.47 12.32 -35.57
C LEU A 28 3.84 11.82 -36.05
N GLY A 29 4.12 11.97 -37.36
CA GLY A 29 5.43 11.65 -37.92
C GLY A 29 6.58 12.48 -37.31
N LEU A 30 6.38 13.78 -37.10
CA LEU A 30 7.38 14.65 -36.46
C LEU A 30 7.66 14.27 -35.00
N VAL A 31 6.62 13.84 -34.28
CA VAL A 31 6.76 13.34 -32.90
C VAL A 31 7.51 12.01 -32.87
N GLN A 32 7.23 11.10 -33.81
CA GLN A 32 7.92 9.81 -33.96
C GLN A 32 9.40 9.98 -34.34
N THR A 33 9.74 11.02 -35.11
CA THR A 33 11.14 11.31 -35.49
C THR A 33 11.88 12.23 -34.51
N TYR A 34 11.31 12.50 -33.33
CA TYR A 34 11.89 13.36 -32.28
C TYR A 34 12.15 14.82 -32.73
N GLU A 35 11.47 15.31 -33.76
CA GLU A 35 11.62 16.67 -34.28
C GLU A 35 10.79 17.68 -33.46
N TRP A 36 11.20 17.96 -32.23
CA TRP A 36 10.45 18.78 -31.28
C TRP A 36 10.19 20.23 -31.74
N ASN A 37 11.16 20.86 -32.40
CA ASN A 37 10.96 22.23 -32.92
C ASN A 37 9.93 22.26 -34.05
N GLY A 38 10.02 21.33 -35.00
CA GLY A 38 9.05 21.20 -36.09
C GLY A 38 7.66 20.82 -35.55
N THR A 39 7.62 19.99 -34.51
CA THR A 39 6.39 19.64 -33.79
C THR A 39 5.72 20.88 -33.21
N LEU A 40 6.44 21.76 -32.50
CA LEU A 40 5.88 23.00 -31.95
C LEU A 40 5.35 23.95 -33.03
N GLU A 41 6.09 24.12 -34.13
CA GLU A 41 5.65 24.92 -35.27
C GLU A 41 4.39 24.32 -35.93
N ARG A 42 4.30 22.99 -36.01
CA ARG A 42 3.14 22.30 -36.57
C ARG A 42 1.92 22.44 -35.67
N ILE A 43 2.07 22.28 -34.35
CA ILE A 43 0.98 22.50 -33.38
C ILE A 43 0.43 23.92 -33.50
N ALA A 44 1.31 24.92 -33.62
CA ALA A 44 0.90 26.32 -33.74
C ALA A 44 0.15 26.63 -35.04
N SER A 45 0.49 25.94 -36.14
CA SER A 45 -0.12 26.16 -37.45
C SER A 45 -1.35 25.28 -37.74
N HIS A 46 -1.40 24.07 -37.18
CA HIS A 46 -2.43 23.05 -37.43
C HIS A 46 -2.82 22.31 -36.14
N PRO A 47 -3.46 22.98 -35.17
CA PRO A 47 -3.76 22.40 -33.85
C PRO A 47 -4.73 21.21 -33.92
N ASP A 48 -5.57 21.12 -34.96
CA ASP A 48 -6.51 20.00 -35.13
C ASP A 48 -5.80 18.65 -35.33
N GLU A 49 -4.54 18.63 -35.80
CA GLU A 49 -3.76 17.39 -35.90
C GLU A 49 -3.42 16.78 -34.54
N CYS A 50 -3.50 17.55 -33.44
CA CYS A 50 -3.32 17.01 -32.09
C CYS A 50 -4.39 15.97 -31.72
N LYS A 51 -5.54 15.97 -32.42
CA LYS A 51 -6.64 15.01 -32.25
C LYS A 51 -6.44 13.74 -33.07
N ALA A 52 -5.41 13.69 -33.93
CA ALA A 52 -5.11 12.51 -34.71
C ALA A 52 -4.86 11.32 -33.77
N VAL A 53 -5.23 10.14 -34.24
CA VAL A 53 -5.06 8.88 -33.51
C VAL A 53 -4.24 7.97 -34.42
N GLY A 54 -3.05 7.59 -33.95
CA GLY A 54 -2.13 6.72 -34.67
C GLY A 54 -2.44 5.23 -34.51
N VAL A 55 -1.50 4.41 -34.97
CA VAL A 55 -1.52 2.95 -34.75
C VAL A 55 -1.61 2.69 -33.23
N GLN A 56 -2.45 1.75 -32.80
CA GLN A 56 -2.76 1.46 -31.38
C GLN A 56 -3.63 2.48 -30.63
N GLY A 57 -4.32 3.39 -31.32
CA GLY A 57 -5.22 4.33 -30.64
C GLY A 57 -4.49 5.46 -29.91
N ARG A 58 -3.17 5.61 -30.12
CA ARG A 58 -2.32 6.58 -29.43
C ARG A 58 -2.42 7.95 -30.11
N THR A 59 -2.65 9.00 -29.32
CA THR A 59 -2.59 10.39 -29.81
C THR A 59 -1.14 10.87 -29.89
N PRO A 60 -0.83 11.99 -30.59
CA PRO A 60 0.48 12.62 -30.54
C PRO A 60 1.01 12.87 -29.12
N LEU A 61 0.12 13.12 -28.15
CA LEU A 61 0.49 13.25 -26.74
C LEU A 61 1.02 11.94 -26.14
N HIS A 62 0.40 10.80 -26.45
CA HIS A 62 0.86 9.50 -25.98
C HIS A 62 2.25 9.15 -26.53
N VAL A 63 2.49 9.45 -27.80
CA VAL A 63 3.78 9.18 -28.46
C VAL A 63 4.86 10.13 -27.95
N ALA A 64 4.53 11.41 -27.74
CA ALA A 64 5.46 12.37 -27.13
C ALA A 64 5.87 11.94 -25.71
N CYS A 65 4.93 11.45 -24.90
CA CYS A 65 5.22 10.91 -23.57
C CYS A 65 6.09 9.64 -23.62
N ASP A 66 5.94 8.80 -24.64
CA ASP A 66 6.73 7.58 -24.85
C ASP A 66 8.19 7.87 -25.17
N HIS A 67 8.40 8.96 -25.90
CA HIS A 67 9.70 9.42 -26.39
C HIS A 67 10.36 10.46 -25.47
N ASP A 68 9.92 10.54 -24.21
CA ASP A 68 10.43 11.48 -23.20
C ASP A 68 10.50 12.94 -23.74
N ALA A 69 9.47 13.38 -24.46
CA ALA A 69 9.45 14.69 -25.09
C ALA A 69 9.59 15.83 -24.05
N PRO A 70 10.21 16.97 -24.43
CA PRO A 70 10.34 18.12 -23.55
C PRO A 70 8.98 18.62 -23.05
N ALA A 71 8.97 19.13 -21.81
CA ALA A 71 7.75 19.63 -21.17
C ALA A 71 7.05 20.73 -21.99
N GLU A 72 7.79 21.52 -22.77
CA GLU A 72 7.22 22.53 -23.67
C GLU A 72 6.36 21.92 -24.77
N VAL A 73 6.79 20.79 -25.35
CA VAL A 73 6.05 20.08 -26.39
C VAL A 73 4.79 19.46 -25.80
N VAL A 74 4.92 18.80 -24.65
CA VAL A 74 3.79 18.19 -23.94
C VAL A 74 2.77 19.26 -23.55
N ALA A 75 3.23 20.41 -23.02
CA ALA A 75 2.36 21.52 -22.67
C ALA A 75 1.62 22.08 -23.89
N ALA A 76 2.29 22.23 -25.03
CA ALA A 76 1.66 22.69 -26.26
C ALA A 76 0.59 21.70 -26.75
N LEU A 77 0.86 20.39 -26.69
CA LEU A 77 -0.11 19.35 -27.06
C LEU A 77 -1.32 19.33 -26.13
N VAL A 78 -1.11 19.42 -24.81
CA VAL A 78 -2.20 19.49 -23.82
C VAL A 78 -3.02 20.77 -24.00
N GLN A 79 -2.39 21.90 -24.31
CA GLN A 79 -3.10 23.17 -24.56
C GLN A 79 -3.93 23.13 -25.85
N ALA A 80 -3.42 22.48 -26.89
CA ALA A 80 -4.11 22.36 -28.18
C ALA A 80 -5.29 21.36 -28.10
N PHE A 81 -5.16 20.29 -27.31
CA PHE A 81 -6.20 19.29 -27.12
C PHE A 81 -6.18 18.70 -25.69
N PRO A 82 -6.82 19.37 -24.71
CA PRO A 82 -6.80 18.96 -23.30
C PRO A 82 -7.35 17.56 -23.05
N GLU A 83 -8.36 17.13 -23.80
CA GLU A 83 -8.99 15.81 -23.65
C GLU A 83 -8.02 14.66 -23.99
N ALA A 84 -6.95 14.91 -24.76
CA ALA A 84 -5.91 13.92 -25.03
C ALA A 84 -5.28 13.35 -23.74
N SER A 85 -5.27 14.14 -22.68
CA SER A 85 -4.71 13.77 -21.37
C SER A 85 -5.55 12.73 -20.61
N LEU A 86 -6.80 12.50 -21.05
CA LEU A 86 -7.73 11.49 -20.54
C LEU A 86 -7.97 10.34 -21.51
N MET A 87 -7.52 10.46 -22.76
CA MET A 87 -7.61 9.39 -23.72
C MET A 87 -6.65 8.26 -23.35
N VAL A 88 -6.97 7.06 -23.81
CA VAL A 88 -6.16 5.86 -23.59
C VAL A 88 -5.97 5.14 -24.92
N GLY A 89 -4.78 4.55 -25.09
CA GLY A 89 -4.50 3.65 -26.22
C GLY A 89 -5.07 2.25 -26.01
N THR A 90 -4.65 1.29 -26.84
CA THR A 90 -5.05 -0.12 -26.74
C THR A 90 -4.63 -0.80 -25.43
N SER A 91 -3.55 -0.35 -24.80
CA SER A 91 -3.11 -0.81 -23.47
C SER A 91 -3.86 -0.17 -22.30
N SER A 92 -4.93 0.59 -22.57
CA SER A 92 -5.66 1.39 -21.56
C SER A 92 -4.77 2.38 -20.78
N MET A 93 -3.55 2.63 -21.25
CA MET A 93 -2.63 3.59 -20.65
C MET A 93 -2.98 4.99 -21.12
N ASN A 94 -3.18 5.89 -20.15
CA ASN A 94 -3.20 7.33 -20.43
C ASN A 94 -1.76 7.88 -20.55
N PRO A 95 -1.57 9.14 -21.01
CA PRO A 95 -0.24 9.73 -21.13
C PRO A 95 0.56 9.76 -19.82
N LEU A 96 -0.13 9.89 -18.67
CA LEU A 96 0.50 9.89 -17.35
C LEU A 96 1.08 8.51 -16.98
N HIS A 97 0.40 7.40 -17.33
CA HIS A 97 0.97 6.05 -17.18
C HIS A 97 2.25 5.91 -17.98
N ILE A 98 2.22 6.32 -19.25
CA ILE A 98 3.37 6.20 -20.17
C ILE A 98 4.57 6.98 -19.61
N THR A 99 4.37 8.25 -19.22
CA THR A 99 5.44 9.03 -18.60
C THR A 99 5.96 8.38 -17.32
N CYS A 100 5.09 7.81 -16.48
CA CYS A 100 5.49 7.14 -15.24
C CYS A 100 6.18 5.78 -15.46
N SER A 101 5.99 5.16 -16.62
CA SER A 101 6.67 3.91 -17.00
C SER A 101 8.13 4.13 -17.41
N SER A 102 8.57 5.38 -17.60
CA SER A 102 9.96 5.71 -17.91
C SER A 102 10.81 5.83 -16.63
N HIS A 103 12.01 5.25 -16.65
CA HIS A 103 13.00 5.43 -15.58
C HIS A 103 13.52 6.88 -15.50
N HIS A 104 13.32 7.65 -16.58
CA HIS A 104 13.72 9.06 -16.70
C HIS A 104 12.53 10.01 -16.69
N ALA A 105 11.37 9.57 -16.17
CA ALA A 105 10.14 10.37 -16.11
C ALA A 105 10.41 11.81 -15.65
N SER A 106 10.22 12.78 -16.54
CA SER A 106 10.37 14.19 -16.22
C SER A 106 9.25 14.65 -15.28
N VAL A 107 9.66 15.23 -14.16
CA VAL A 107 8.75 15.78 -13.15
C VAL A 107 7.92 16.91 -13.75
N GLU A 108 8.52 17.74 -14.61
CA GLU A 108 7.87 18.84 -15.31
C GLU A 108 6.78 18.33 -16.25
N VAL A 109 7.04 17.25 -17.00
CA VAL A 109 6.03 16.60 -17.86
C VAL A 109 4.87 16.07 -17.02
N VAL A 110 5.15 15.38 -15.91
CA VAL A 110 4.13 14.88 -14.99
C VAL A 110 3.26 16.02 -14.44
N GLN A 111 3.87 17.13 -14.03
CA GLN A 111 3.15 18.32 -13.57
C GLN A 111 2.26 18.93 -14.65
N VAL A 112 2.74 19.01 -15.89
CA VAL A 112 1.95 19.51 -17.03
C VAL A 112 0.74 18.61 -17.28
N LEU A 113 0.94 17.29 -17.29
CA LEU A 113 -0.15 16.33 -17.53
C LEU A 113 -1.24 16.40 -16.45
N LEU A 114 -0.84 16.59 -15.18
CA LEU A 114 -1.77 16.70 -14.05
C LEU A 114 -2.64 17.95 -14.10
N GLN A 115 -2.26 19.00 -14.84
CA GLN A 115 -3.12 20.18 -15.04
C GLN A 115 -4.40 19.84 -15.82
N GLY A 116 -4.44 18.72 -16.55
CA GLY A 116 -5.56 18.31 -17.39
C GLY A 116 -6.74 17.65 -16.66
N GLY A 117 -6.60 17.23 -15.39
CA GLY A 117 -7.66 16.55 -14.65
C GLY A 117 -7.17 15.56 -13.60
N VAL A 118 -6.47 16.06 -12.57
CA VAL A 118 -5.75 15.33 -11.52
C VAL A 118 -6.44 14.04 -11.02
N ASP A 119 -7.66 14.15 -10.50
CA ASP A 119 -8.32 13.03 -9.78
C ASP A 119 -8.64 11.86 -10.71
N THR A 120 -9.14 12.16 -11.91
CA THR A 120 -9.46 11.16 -12.93
C THR A 120 -8.20 10.51 -13.49
N GLN A 121 -7.18 11.31 -13.80
CA GLN A 121 -5.95 10.82 -14.44
C GLN A 121 -5.14 9.87 -13.58
N THR A 122 -5.04 10.20 -12.29
CA THR A 122 -4.26 9.46 -11.30
C THR A 122 -4.92 8.16 -10.86
N SER A 123 -6.22 8.02 -11.06
CA SER A 123 -7.01 6.84 -10.64
C SER A 123 -7.39 5.91 -11.79
N MET A 124 -7.12 6.31 -13.04
CA MET A 124 -7.28 5.42 -14.20
C MET A 124 -6.38 4.19 -14.07
N ARG A 125 -6.84 3.09 -14.65
CA ARG A 125 -6.18 1.79 -14.60
C ARG A 125 -5.82 1.33 -16.01
N ASP A 126 -4.61 0.84 -16.20
CA ASP A 126 -4.20 0.19 -17.45
C ASP A 126 -4.73 -1.26 -17.55
N ILE A 127 -4.26 -2.01 -18.56
CA ILE A 127 -4.64 -3.41 -18.78
C ILE A 127 -4.29 -4.35 -17.61
N ASP A 128 -3.29 -4.02 -16.79
CA ASP A 128 -2.90 -4.79 -15.62
C ASP A 128 -3.64 -4.34 -14.34
N GLY A 129 -4.46 -3.30 -14.49
CA GLY A 129 -5.12 -2.65 -13.36
C GLY A 129 -4.21 -1.64 -12.66
N ASP A 130 -3.01 -1.40 -13.18
CA ASP A 130 -2.04 -0.49 -12.60
C ASP A 130 -2.52 0.95 -12.78
N THR A 131 -2.41 1.74 -11.70
CA THR A 131 -2.53 3.21 -11.79
C THR A 131 -1.18 3.83 -12.19
N PRO A 132 -1.10 5.13 -12.53
CA PRO A 132 0.20 5.75 -12.83
C PRO A 132 1.21 5.62 -11.67
N LEU A 133 0.74 5.57 -10.42
CA LEU A 133 1.61 5.32 -9.27
C LEU A 133 2.12 3.87 -9.22
N HIS A 134 1.32 2.89 -9.64
CA HIS A 134 1.80 1.51 -9.79
C HIS A 134 2.85 1.42 -10.89
N ALA A 135 2.60 2.03 -12.06
CA ALA A 135 3.56 2.10 -13.17
C ALA A 135 4.89 2.74 -12.73
N ALA A 136 4.82 3.85 -11.99
CA ALA A 136 5.99 4.51 -11.41
C ALA A 136 6.79 3.58 -10.47
N CYS A 137 6.11 2.79 -9.64
CA CYS A 137 6.75 1.82 -8.75
C CYS A 137 7.34 0.62 -9.50
N ARG A 138 6.62 0.11 -10.50
CA ARG A 138 6.98 -1.04 -11.36
C ARG A 138 8.22 -0.76 -12.22
N CYS A 139 8.28 0.43 -12.82
CA CYS A 139 9.38 0.83 -13.71
C CYS A 139 10.51 1.57 -12.98
N GLY A 140 10.33 1.87 -11.69
CA GLY A 140 11.34 2.51 -10.86
C GLY A 140 11.52 4.00 -11.15
N ALA A 141 10.45 4.71 -11.52
CA ALA A 141 10.48 6.14 -11.78
C ALA A 141 11.12 6.96 -10.64
N PRO A 142 11.64 8.17 -10.92
CA PRO A 142 12.32 8.99 -9.93
C PRO A 142 11.45 9.27 -8.70
N MET A 143 12.08 9.37 -7.53
CA MET A 143 11.41 9.69 -6.27
C MET A 143 10.49 10.92 -6.38
N GLU A 144 10.94 11.94 -7.09
CA GLU A 144 10.20 13.20 -7.20
C GLU A 144 8.90 13.04 -8.00
N THR A 145 8.89 12.14 -8.99
CA THR A 145 7.67 11.76 -9.72
C THR A 145 6.64 11.14 -8.79
N LEU A 146 7.06 10.22 -7.90
CA LEU A 146 6.17 9.62 -6.90
C LEU A 146 5.63 10.69 -5.94
N ARG A 147 6.46 11.68 -5.54
CA ARG A 147 6.02 12.78 -4.68
C ARG A 147 4.92 13.58 -5.36
N VAL A 148 5.13 14.05 -6.58
CA VAL A 148 4.14 14.84 -7.33
C VAL A 148 2.83 14.07 -7.52
N LEU A 149 2.89 12.78 -7.83
CA LEU A 149 1.69 11.93 -7.94
C LEU A 149 0.92 11.81 -6.63
N LEU A 150 1.62 11.60 -5.51
CA LEU A 150 1.02 11.47 -4.18
C LEU A 150 0.49 12.80 -3.64
N GLU A 151 1.12 13.91 -4.01
CA GLU A 151 0.63 15.26 -3.74
C GLU A 151 -0.67 15.53 -4.50
N ALA A 152 -0.71 15.16 -5.78
CA ALA A 152 -1.89 15.26 -6.63
C ALA A 152 -3.05 14.42 -6.09
N ASN A 153 -2.81 13.15 -5.78
CA ASN A 153 -3.84 12.25 -5.27
C ASN A 153 -3.27 11.24 -4.26
N PRO A 154 -3.40 11.49 -2.95
CA PRO A 154 -2.85 10.59 -1.93
C PRO A 154 -3.64 9.29 -1.77
N ALA A 155 -4.89 9.21 -2.24
CA ALA A 155 -5.73 8.03 -2.06
C ALA A 155 -5.24 6.83 -2.88
N VAL A 156 -4.57 7.08 -4.01
CA VAL A 156 -4.06 6.04 -4.92
C VAL A 156 -3.01 5.12 -4.30
N VAL A 157 -2.45 5.49 -3.14
CA VAL A 157 -1.52 4.65 -2.37
C VAL A 157 -2.16 3.34 -1.87
N HIS A 158 -3.49 3.30 -1.77
CA HIS A 158 -4.24 2.15 -1.28
C HIS A 158 -4.94 1.36 -2.39
N GLU A 159 -4.90 1.86 -3.63
CA GLU A 159 -5.49 1.17 -4.76
C GLU A 159 -4.77 -0.17 -5.00
N ARG A 160 -5.53 -1.15 -5.47
CA ARG A 160 -5.02 -2.47 -5.81
C ARG A 160 -5.19 -2.73 -7.30
N ASP A 161 -4.13 -3.15 -7.97
CA ASP A 161 -4.18 -3.64 -9.35
C ASP A 161 -4.97 -4.96 -9.48
N TYR A 162 -5.02 -5.56 -10.68
CA TYR A 162 -5.74 -6.82 -10.90
C TYR A 162 -5.08 -8.03 -10.25
N GLU A 163 -3.81 -7.93 -9.85
CA GLU A 163 -3.11 -8.95 -9.07
C GLU A 163 -3.30 -8.73 -7.54
N GLY A 164 -4.08 -7.70 -7.18
CA GLY A 164 -4.36 -7.35 -5.80
C GLY A 164 -3.17 -6.69 -5.09
N LEU A 165 -2.15 -6.24 -5.81
CA LEU A 165 -0.99 -5.56 -5.26
C LEU A 165 -1.25 -4.06 -5.16
N THR A 166 -0.72 -3.45 -4.10
CA THR A 166 -0.70 -1.98 -3.94
C THR A 166 0.56 -1.42 -4.59
N PRO A 167 0.69 -0.10 -4.80
CA PRO A 167 1.93 0.46 -5.33
C PRO A 167 3.16 0.12 -4.47
N LEU A 168 2.98 0.03 -3.15
CA LEU A 168 4.05 -0.41 -2.24
C LEU A 168 4.44 -1.87 -2.50
N LEU A 169 3.49 -2.77 -2.71
CA LEU A 169 3.81 -4.17 -3.03
C LEU A 169 4.50 -4.27 -4.39
N ARG A 170 4.01 -3.56 -5.40
CA ARG A 170 4.60 -3.52 -6.76
C ARG A 170 6.02 -2.96 -6.78
N LEU A 171 6.32 -1.95 -5.95
CA LEU A 171 7.68 -1.46 -5.73
C LEU A 171 8.63 -2.56 -5.24
N TRP A 172 8.17 -3.41 -4.33
CA TRP A 172 8.99 -4.48 -3.78
C TRP A 172 9.08 -5.71 -4.68
N VAL A 173 8.07 -5.99 -5.51
CA VAL A 173 8.18 -6.95 -6.62
C VAL A 173 9.34 -6.54 -7.53
N ARG A 174 9.39 -5.27 -7.97
CA ARG A 174 10.54 -4.75 -8.74
C ARG A 174 11.86 -4.95 -7.97
N CYS A 175 11.89 -4.61 -6.69
CA CYS A 175 13.10 -4.73 -5.89
C CYS A 175 13.63 -6.17 -5.81
N PHE A 176 12.75 -7.16 -5.68
CA PHE A 176 13.15 -8.58 -5.65
C PHE A 176 13.65 -9.05 -7.01
N VAL A 177 12.99 -8.63 -8.10
CA VAL A 177 13.46 -8.92 -9.45
C VAL A 177 14.87 -8.35 -9.70
N MET A 178 15.13 -7.11 -9.25
CA MET A 178 16.40 -6.43 -9.51
C MET A 178 17.55 -6.91 -8.61
N LEU A 179 17.28 -7.23 -7.34
CA LEU A 179 18.32 -7.54 -6.34
C LEU A 179 18.41 -9.02 -5.97
N GLY A 180 17.41 -9.82 -6.34
CA GLY A 180 17.22 -11.20 -5.90
C GLY A 180 16.77 -11.32 -4.44
N ASP A 181 16.19 -12.47 -4.11
CA ASP A 181 15.57 -12.74 -2.80
C ASP A 181 16.58 -12.72 -1.64
N ASP A 182 17.82 -13.13 -1.91
CA ASP A 182 18.87 -13.26 -0.92
C ASP A 182 19.36 -11.92 -0.34
N VAL A 183 19.01 -10.79 -0.96
CA VAL A 183 19.50 -9.47 -0.51
C VAL A 183 19.02 -9.14 0.91
N LEU A 184 17.84 -9.63 1.27
CA LEU A 184 17.19 -9.37 2.55
C LEU A 184 17.73 -10.25 3.67
N ASP A 185 18.12 -11.49 3.36
CA ASP A 185 18.72 -12.41 4.32
C ASP A 185 20.10 -11.92 4.78
N ARG A 186 20.76 -11.11 3.95
CA ARG A 186 22.06 -10.48 4.27
C ARG A 186 21.93 -9.13 4.97
N PHE A 187 20.72 -8.57 5.09
CA PHE A 187 20.51 -7.24 5.66
C PHE A 187 20.75 -7.26 7.19
N GLN A 188 21.77 -6.55 7.65
CA GLN A 188 22.17 -6.49 9.06
C GLN A 188 22.00 -5.10 9.66
N GLY A 189 21.97 -4.05 8.83
CA GLY A 189 21.83 -2.69 9.35
C GLY A 189 21.81 -1.58 8.30
N PRO A 190 21.83 -0.32 8.74
CA PRO A 190 21.73 0.84 7.86
C PRO A 190 22.91 1.01 6.89
N SER A 191 24.05 0.36 7.16
CA SER A 191 25.19 0.33 6.24
C SER A 191 24.87 -0.36 4.92
N ASP A 192 23.87 -1.24 4.93
CA ASP A 192 23.54 -2.08 3.78
C ASP A 192 22.53 -1.38 2.86
N LEU A 193 21.94 -0.26 3.31
CA LEU A 193 21.08 0.61 2.51
C LEU A 193 21.90 1.43 1.50
N THR A 194 22.34 0.77 0.43
CA THR A 194 23.11 1.40 -0.66
C THR A 194 22.49 1.09 -2.01
N GLY A 195 22.75 1.95 -3.00
CA GLY A 195 22.22 1.80 -4.37
C GLY A 195 20.69 1.67 -4.42
N GLU A 196 20.22 0.71 -5.21
CA GLU A 196 18.79 0.41 -5.44
C GLU A 196 18.02 0.11 -4.15
N LEU A 197 18.63 -0.60 -3.19
CA LEU A 197 17.94 -0.92 -1.93
C LEU A 197 17.71 0.33 -1.09
N GLY A 198 18.69 1.24 -1.07
CA GLY A 198 18.56 2.53 -0.40
C GLY A 198 17.47 3.40 -1.03
N GLU A 199 17.44 3.47 -2.36
CA GLU A 199 16.39 4.21 -3.08
C GLU A 199 15.00 3.60 -2.87
N THR A 200 14.88 2.27 -2.96
CA THR A 200 13.63 1.54 -2.70
C THR A 200 13.13 1.77 -1.28
N TRP A 201 14.03 1.79 -0.30
CA TRP A 201 13.67 2.10 1.09
C TRP A 201 13.14 3.54 1.23
N GLN A 202 13.78 4.52 0.57
CA GLN A 202 13.27 5.89 0.59
C GLN A 202 11.88 5.97 -0.05
N LYS A 203 11.65 5.30 -1.19
CA LYS A 203 10.31 5.25 -1.85
C LYS A 203 9.28 4.58 -0.94
N THR A 204 9.70 3.53 -0.22
CA THR A 204 8.88 2.84 0.79
C THR A 204 8.48 3.79 1.92
N GLU A 205 9.40 4.57 2.47
CA GLU A 205 9.06 5.56 3.49
C GLU A 205 8.07 6.60 2.98
N LEU A 206 8.22 7.07 1.73
CA LEU A 206 7.30 8.02 1.13
C LEU A 206 5.86 7.45 1.04
N LEU A 207 5.73 6.24 0.49
CA LEU A 207 4.43 5.55 0.37
C LEU A 207 3.80 5.29 1.75
N LEU A 208 4.60 4.85 2.73
CA LEU A 208 4.13 4.61 4.10
C LEU A 208 3.69 5.90 4.80
N ARG A 209 4.39 7.02 4.57
CA ARG A 209 3.99 8.33 5.10
C ARG A 209 2.61 8.72 4.56
N CYS A 210 2.42 8.63 3.25
CA CYS A 210 1.13 8.97 2.62
C CYS A 210 0.00 8.08 3.13
N SER A 211 0.23 6.77 3.19
CA SER A 211 -0.72 5.78 3.72
C SER A 211 -1.10 6.07 5.19
N HIS A 212 -0.12 6.40 6.04
CA HIS A 212 -0.38 6.68 7.45
C HIS A 212 -1.16 7.98 7.67
N LEU A 213 -0.92 9.01 6.85
CA LEU A 213 -1.63 10.30 6.93
C LEU A 213 -3.07 10.23 6.42
N GLY A 214 -3.33 9.42 5.39
CA GLY A 214 -4.70 9.15 4.93
C GLY A 214 -5.57 8.58 6.06
N SER A 215 -4.99 7.71 6.89
CA SER A 215 -5.66 7.15 8.08
C SER A 215 -5.96 8.20 9.17
N LEU A 216 -5.14 9.25 9.29
CA LEU A 216 -5.33 10.34 10.25
C LEU A 216 -6.36 11.39 9.81
N ARG A 217 -6.49 11.65 8.50
CA ARG A 217 -7.34 12.74 7.98
C ARG A 217 -8.82 12.39 7.83
N GLY A 218 -9.20 11.11 7.81
CA GLY A 218 -10.59 10.69 7.63
C GLY A 218 -11.17 11.08 6.25
N PRO A 219 -12.35 10.55 5.87
CA PRO A 219 -12.89 10.67 4.51
C PRO A 219 -13.48 12.04 4.13
N THR A 220 -13.43 13.07 4.99
CA THR A 220 -14.27 14.28 4.84
C THR A 220 -13.53 15.62 4.79
N SER A 221 -12.36 15.68 4.17
CA SER A 221 -11.80 16.96 3.77
C SER A 221 -11.12 16.81 2.41
N PRO A 222 -11.67 17.40 1.32
CA PRO A 222 -10.93 17.49 0.08
C PRO A 222 -9.65 18.29 0.38
N PRO A 223 -8.47 17.87 -0.11
CA PRO A 223 -7.32 18.73 -0.02
C PRO A 223 -7.66 19.99 -0.82
N SER A 224 -7.74 21.13 -0.15
CA SER A 224 -7.83 22.41 -0.84
C SER A 224 -6.49 22.64 -1.52
N PHE A 225 -6.39 22.23 -2.79
CA PHE A 225 -5.24 22.49 -3.65
C PHE A 225 -5.43 23.82 -4.35
N PRO A 226 -4.72 24.90 -3.98
CA PRO A 226 -4.46 25.97 -4.90
C PRO A 226 -3.29 25.55 -5.78
N LEU A 227 -3.54 24.78 -6.85
CA LEU A 227 -2.64 24.80 -8.01
C LEU A 227 -2.83 26.14 -8.75
N SER A 228 -2.55 27.26 -8.06
CA SER A 228 -2.45 28.57 -8.68
C SER A 228 -0.99 28.81 -9.04
N CYS A 229 -0.60 28.34 -10.22
CA CYS A 229 0.64 28.73 -10.87
C CYS A 229 0.55 30.22 -11.28
N GLN A 230 0.89 31.12 -10.36
CA GLN A 230 1.32 32.47 -10.73
C GLN A 230 2.76 32.66 -10.25
N ASN A 231 3.67 32.75 -11.23
CA ASN A 231 5.08 33.13 -11.11
C ASN A 231 6.00 32.14 -10.39
N GLY A 232 6.32 31.01 -11.04
CA GLY A 232 7.66 30.38 -11.04
C GLY A 232 8.34 30.07 -9.70
N THR A 233 7.60 30.11 -8.59
CA THR A 233 8.09 29.82 -7.24
C THR A 233 7.01 28.99 -6.56
N VAL A 234 7.27 27.69 -6.49
CA VAL A 234 6.43 26.75 -5.77
C VAL A 234 6.63 27.04 -4.29
N ASN A 235 5.56 27.35 -3.56
CA ASN A 235 5.60 27.15 -2.12
C ASN A 235 5.88 25.66 -1.92
N SER A 236 7.06 25.32 -1.42
CA SER A 236 7.54 23.96 -1.12
C SER A 236 6.76 23.25 -0.01
N GLY A 237 5.51 23.66 0.20
CA GLY A 237 4.64 23.13 1.23
C GLY A 237 4.05 21.82 0.76
N LEU A 238 4.77 20.73 1.06
CA LEU A 238 4.24 19.38 0.97
C LEU A 238 2.87 19.33 1.70
N PRO A 239 1.95 18.40 1.36
CA PRO A 239 0.75 18.14 2.15
C PRO A 239 1.04 17.73 3.61
N PHE A 240 2.32 17.50 3.92
CA PHE A 240 2.90 17.21 5.23
C PHE A 240 3.02 18.45 6.16
N GLU A 241 2.80 19.68 5.70
CA GLU A 241 2.96 20.87 6.56
C GLU A 241 1.83 21.09 7.57
N ASP A 242 0.65 20.50 7.37
CA ASP A 242 -0.48 20.54 8.32
C ASP A 242 -0.46 19.38 9.34
N LEU A 243 0.73 18.88 9.68
CA LEU A 243 0.90 17.87 10.71
C LEU A 243 0.75 18.49 12.11
N PRO A 244 0.11 17.80 13.08
CA PRO A 244 0.07 18.32 14.44
C PRO A 244 1.50 18.54 14.95
N PRO A 245 1.75 19.59 15.76
CA PRO A 245 3.09 20.08 16.09
C PRO A 245 3.98 19.06 16.82
N ASN A 246 3.43 17.93 17.26
CA ASN A 246 4.14 16.84 17.96
C ASN A 246 4.14 15.52 17.18
N TYR A 247 3.68 15.49 15.93
CA TYR A 247 3.64 14.26 15.15
C TYR A 247 5.04 13.85 14.69
N THR A 248 5.39 12.60 14.95
CA THR A 248 6.66 12.00 14.57
C THR A 248 6.40 10.80 13.68
N PHE A 249 6.84 10.86 12.42
CA PHE A 249 6.72 9.70 11.54
C PHE A 249 7.61 8.56 12.04
N ARG A 250 6.99 7.40 12.25
CA ARG A 250 7.64 6.19 12.78
C ARG A 250 7.46 5.05 11.79
N PRO A 251 8.49 4.71 10.99
CA PRO A 251 8.41 3.65 10.00
C PRO A 251 7.89 2.32 10.56
N VAL A 252 8.30 1.93 11.77
CA VAL A 252 7.91 0.64 12.37
C VAL A 252 6.41 0.60 12.70
N HIS A 253 5.84 1.71 13.15
CA HIS A 253 4.40 1.82 13.38
C HIS A 253 3.61 1.79 12.06
N ALA A 254 4.13 2.45 11.02
CA ALA A 254 3.49 2.49 9.71
C ALA A 254 3.48 1.11 9.01
N VAL A 255 4.61 0.38 9.01
CA VAL A 255 4.66 -0.97 8.41
C VAL A 255 3.81 -1.99 9.16
N ALA A 256 3.57 -1.78 10.45
CA ALA A 256 2.69 -2.63 11.25
C ALA A 256 1.20 -2.40 10.94
N ALA A 257 0.85 -1.23 10.39
CA ALA A 257 -0.52 -0.84 10.08
C ALA A 257 -0.96 -1.24 8.67
N VAL A 258 -0.03 -1.45 7.73
CA VAL A 258 -0.29 -1.58 6.29
C VAL A 258 0.08 -2.99 5.79
N ASP A 259 -0.54 -3.41 4.69
CA ASP A 259 -0.22 -4.66 3.97
C ASP A 259 1.15 -4.55 3.29
N CYS A 260 2.22 -4.83 4.06
CA CYS A 260 3.61 -4.74 3.62
C CYS A 260 4.25 -6.13 3.45
N PRO A 261 5.24 -6.27 2.55
CA PRO A 261 6.03 -7.50 2.48
C PRO A 261 6.72 -7.77 3.82
N ARG A 262 6.74 -9.04 4.25
CA ARG A 262 7.38 -9.46 5.51
C ARG A 262 8.84 -9.00 5.64
N PRO A 263 9.66 -9.00 4.57
CA PRO A 263 11.01 -8.47 4.66
C PRO A 263 11.12 -6.98 4.98
N VAL A 264 10.18 -6.16 4.49
CA VAL A 264 10.14 -4.72 4.76
C VAL A 264 9.92 -4.47 6.25
N ILE A 265 9.06 -5.28 6.88
CA ILE A 265 8.82 -5.22 8.32
C ILE A 265 10.11 -5.61 9.07
N LYS A 266 10.77 -6.71 8.68
CA LYS A 266 12.06 -7.12 9.27
C LYS A 266 13.11 -5.99 9.16
N MET A 267 13.28 -5.42 7.98
CA MET A 267 14.21 -4.30 7.75
C MET A 267 13.88 -3.10 8.66
N ALA A 268 12.60 -2.72 8.76
CA ALA A 268 12.16 -1.63 9.63
C ALA A 268 12.56 -1.88 11.10
N THR A 269 12.38 -3.12 11.59
CA THR A 269 12.75 -3.49 12.96
C THR A 269 14.26 -3.41 13.22
N ILE A 270 15.08 -3.72 12.21
CA ILE A 270 16.55 -3.64 12.29
C ILE A 270 17.03 -2.18 12.23
N LEU A 271 16.42 -1.36 11.36
CA LEU A 271 16.78 0.04 11.18
C LEU A 271 16.36 0.93 12.35
N TYR A 272 15.20 0.66 12.95
CA TYR A 272 14.61 1.51 13.99
C TYR A 272 14.20 0.70 15.24
N PRO A 273 15.13 -0.03 15.89
CA PRO A 273 14.79 -0.93 16.99
C PRO A 273 14.14 -0.23 18.19
N LYS A 274 14.51 1.04 18.43
CA LYS A 274 13.91 1.84 19.51
C LYS A 274 12.40 2.06 19.33
N GLN A 275 11.91 2.09 18.09
CA GLN A 275 10.49 2.35 17.81
C GLN A 275 9.58 1.17 18.19
N LEU A 276 10.13 -0.03 18.42
CA LEU A 276 9.35 -1.23 18.79
C LEU A 276 8.60 -1.08 20.12
N VAL A 277 9.16 -0.29 21.04
CA VAL A 277 8.60 -0.04 22.38
C VAL A 277 8.06 1.37 22.57
N GLU A 278 8.31 2.25 21.59
CA GLU A 278 7.83 3.63 21.64
C GLU A 278 6.34 3.68 21.31
N LEU A 279 5.65 4.59 22.00
CA LEU A 279 4.24 4.85 21.77
C LEU A 279 4.09 5.96 20.75
N ASP A 280 3.20 5.76 19.79
CA ASP A 280 2.75 6.81 18.88
C ASP A 280 1.85 7.83 19.60
N GLU A 281 1.34 8.79 18.84
CA GLU A 281 0.43 9.83 19.27
C GLU A 281 -0.93 9.26 19.73
N MET A 282 -1.31 8.05 19.26
CA MET A 282 -2.47 7.30 19.72
C MET A 282 -2.19 6.43 20.95
N GLY A 283 -0.96 6.46 21.47
CA GLY A 283 -0.56 5.69 22.65
C GLY A 283 -0.44 4.19 22.37
N MET A 284 -0.05 3.82 21.15
CA MET A 284 0.09 2.45 20.65
C MET A 284 1.54 2.15 20.28
N THR A 285 1.99 0.93 20.57
CA THR A 285 3.23 0.38 20.02
C THR A 285 2.95 -0.26 18.66
N PRO A 286 3.97 -0.52 17.82
CA PRO A 286 3.77 -1.26 16.57
C PRO A 286 3.10 -2.61 16.78
N LEU A 287 3.43 -3.30 17.87
CA LEU A 287 2.83 -4.59 18.21
C LEU A 287 1.33 -4.47 18.52
N LEU A 288 0.91 -3.41 19.23
CA LEU A 288 -0.51 -3.14 19.47
C LEU A 288 -1.25 -2.81 18.17
N ILE A 289 -0.62 -2.05 17.26
CA ILE A 289 -1.17 -1.72 15.94
C ILE A 289 -1.37 -3.00 15.13
N ALA A 290 -0.34 -3.83 14.99
CA ALA A 290 -0.42 -5.09 14.26
C ALA A 290 -1.44 -6.07 14.88
N SER A 291 -1.63 -6.02 16.20
CA SER A 291 -2.64 -6.82 16.91
C SER A 291 -4.07 -6.39 16.56
N LYS A 292 -4.26 -5.10 16.27
CA LYS A 292 -5.55 -4.54 15.83
C LYS A 292 -5.76 -4.65 14.31
N ALA A 293 -4.68 -4.68 13.53
CA ALA A 293 -4.73 -4.75 12.08
C ALA A 293 -5.36 -6.07 11.58
N PRO A 294 -5.98 -6.08 10.39
CA PRO A 294 -6.46 -7.31 9.76
C PRO A 294 -5.30 -8.29 9.51
N ILE A 295 -5.65 -9.55 9.22
CA ILE A 295 -4.67 -10.55 8.83
C ILE A 295 -4.29 -10.29 7.37
N TYR A 296 -3.05 -9.90 7.14
CA TYR A 296 -2.51 -9.69 5.80
C TYR A 296 -2.01 -11.02 5.22
N LYS A 297 -2.58 -11.42 4.06
CA LYS A 297 -2.18 -12.61 3.32
C LYS A 297 -0.69 -12.52 3.00
N VAL A 298 0.05 -13.59 3.30
CA VAL A 298 1.43 -13.72 2.85
C VAL A 298 1.40 -13.90 1.34
N ARG A 299 2.04 -12.97 0.62
CA ARG A 299 2.25 -13.06 -0.81
C ARG A 299 3.72 -13.40 -1.00
N ASP A 300 3.98 -14.45 -1.76
CA ASP A 300 5.31 -14.60 -2.31
C ASP A 300 5.44 -13.58 -3.44
N LEU A 301 6.36 -12.64 -3.30
CA LEU A 301 6.54 -11.56 -4.28
C LEU A 301 7.71 -11.86 -5.22
N SER A 302 8.40 -12.99 -5.02
CA SER A 302 9.49 -13.43 -5.89
C SER A 302 9.07 -14.48 -6.92
N ASP A 303 7.82 -14.93 -6.87
CA ASP A 303 7.25 -15.81 -7.88
C ASP A 303 7.30 -15.15 -9.27
N GLU A 304 7.86 -15.85 -10.25
CA GLU A 304 7.98 -15.40 -11.66
C GLU A 304 6.61 -15.08 -12.31
N GLY A 305 5.49 -15.49 -11.69
CA GLY A 305 4.13 -15.23 -12.18
C GLY A 305 3.71 -13.75 -12.17
N PHE A 306 4.46 -12.88 -11.49
CA PHE A 306 4.29 -11.42 -11.53
C PHE A 306 5.08 -10.76 -12.67
N MET A 307 5.86 -11.53 -13.45
CA MET A 307 6.62 -11.04 -14.60
C MET A 307 5.74 -10.96 -15.85
N LEU A 308 5.77 -9.80 -16.50
CA LEU A 308 4.99 -9.46 -17.70
C LEU A 308 5.58 -10.01 -19.01
N GLU A 309 6.38 -11.06 -18.99
CA GLU A 309 6.80 -11.69 -20.25
C GLU A 309 5.66 -12.57 -20.77
N ASP A 310 5.00 -12.06 -21.82
CA ASP A 310 4.04 -12.75 -22.68
C ASP A 310 2.83 -13.39 -21.99
N ARG A 311 2.03 -12.60 -21.24
CA ARG A 311 0.58 -12.86 -21.24
C ARG A 311 0.04 -12.54 -22.63
N VAL A 312 0.26 -13.46 -23.57
CA VAL A 312 -0.47 -13.51 -24.83
C VAL A 312 -1.94 -13.55 -24.42
N TYR A 313 -2.66 -12.44 -24.63
CA TYR A 313 -4.12 -12.37 -24.52
C TYR A 313 -4.74 -13.19 -25.67
N GLY A 314 -4.47 -14.49 -25.64
CA GLY A 314 -5.12 -15.51 -26.44
C GLY A 314 -6.22 -16.11 -25.57
N ASP A 315 -7.43 -15.61 -25.80
CA ASP A 315 -8.71 -16.31 -25.65
C ASP A 315 -8.66 -17.54 -24.72
N SER A 316 -8.82 -17.32 -23.42
CA SER A 316 -9.33 -18.36 -22.54
C SER A 316 -10.19 -17.73 -21.45
N ASP A 317 -11.50 -17.85 -21.68
CA ASP A 317 -12.51 -17.91 -20.64
C ASP A 317 -12.04 -18.91 -19.55
N THR A 318 -11.34 -18.40 -18.55
CA THR A 318 -11.21 -19.06 -17.26
C THR A 318 -11.74 -18.10 -16.23
N ASP A 319 -13.07 -18.16 -16.06
CA ASP A 319 -13.76 -17.75 -14.85
C ASP A 319 -12.98 -18.33 -13.66
N SER A 320 -12.10 -17.52 -13.08
CA SER A 320 -11.49 -17.78 -11.78
C SER A 320 -12.05 -16.80 -10.76
N ASP A 321 -13.38 -16.67 -10.77
CA ASP A 321 -14.16 -16.47 -9.55
C ASP A 321 -14.01 -17.74 -8.69
N HIS A 322 -12.80 -17.96 -8.19
CA HIS A 322 -12.59 -18.75 -7.00
C HIS A 322 -12.69 -17.79 -5.82
N ASP A 323 -13.94 -17.51 -5.45
CA ASP A 323 -14.31 -17.38 -4.04
C ASP A 323 -13.91 -18.70 -3.35
N MET A 324 -12.60 -18.87 -3.11
CA MET A 324 -12.06 -19.94 -2.31
C MET A 324 -12.46 -19.65 -0.88
N ASP A 325 -13.44 -20.43 -0.43
CA ASP A 325 -13.86 -20.56 0.96
C ASP A 325 -12.67 -20.45 1.93
N ASP A 326 -12.89 -19.68 3.00
CA ASP A 326 -12.05 -19.37 4.17
C ASP A 326 -11.50 -20.59 4.96
N ALA A 327 -11.52 -21.81 4.38
CA ALA A 327 -11.30 -23.08 5.07
C ALA A 327 -9.87 -23.66 4.95
N ASP A 328 -9.09 -23.31 3.91
CA ASP A 328 -7.71 -23.81 3.74
C ASP A 328 -6.70 -22.67 3.78
N ARG A 329 -6.58 -22.03 4.96
CA ARG A 329 -5.37 -21.28 5.32
C ARG A 329 -4.22 -22.28 5.49
N VAL A 330 -3.62 -22.68 4.36
CA VAL A 330 -2.35 -23.40 4.36
C VAL A 330 -1.35 -22.52 5.10
N ASP A 331 -0.77 -23.06 6.17
CA ASP A 331 0.29 -22.40 6.91
C ASP A 331 1.44 -22.12 5.94
N SER A 332 1.56 -20.87 5.50
CA SER A 332 2.57 -20.43 4.53
C SER A 332 4.01 -20.65 5.02
N GLY A 333 4.19 -21.07 6.27
CA GLY A 333 5.50 -21.29 6.91
C GLY A 333 6.26 -20.00 7.19
N GLN A 334 5.81 -18.86 6.64
CA GLN A 334 6.38 -17.55 6.88
C GLN A 334 5.88 -16.96 8.21
N PRO A 335 6.74 -16.24 8.94
CA PRO A 335 6.36 -15.63 10.21
C PRO A 335 5.30 -14.54 10.01
N SER A 336 4.32 -14.47 10.91
CA SER A 336 3.34 -13.39 10.92
C SER A 336 3.99 -12.05 11.25
N VAL A 337 3.29 -10.94 10.98
CA VAL A 337 3.74 -9.59 11.39
C VAL A 337 4.03 -9.54 12.89
N LEU A 338 3.15 -10.16 13.69
CA LEU A 338 3.29 -10.23 15.14
C LEU A 338 4.51 -11.04 15.56
N ASP A 339 4.79 -12.17 14.89
CA ASP A 339 5.99 -12.97 15.16
C ASP A 339 7.27 -12.17 14.91
N ILE A 340 7.33 -11.42 13.80
CA ILE A 340 8.48 -10.59 13.45
C ILE A 340 8.71 -9.51 14.53
N LEU A 341 7.66 -8.79 14.91
CA LEU A 341 7.75 -7.71 15.92
C LEU A 341 8.13 -8.24 17.30
N VAL A 342 7.52 -9.34 17.75
CA VAL A 342 7.83 -9.95 19.06
C VAL A 342 9.22 -10.56 19.09
N THR A 343 9.66 -11.18 17.99
CA THR A 343 11.03 -11.73 17.89
C THR A 343 12.07 -10.62 17.93
N ALA A 344 11.77 -9.46 17.33
CA ALA A 344 12.66 -8.30 17.37
C ALA A 344 12.78 -7.68 18.77
N ASP A 345 11.66 -7.50 19.49
CA ASP A 345 11.68 -7.08 20.89
C ASP A 345 10.53 -7.72 21.71
N PRO A 346 10.81 -8.77 22.50
CA PRO A 346 9.81 -9.42 23.34
C PRO A 346 9.20 -8.52 24.42
N SER A 347 9.91 -7.45 24.81
CA SER A 347 9.43 -6.54 25.86
C SER A 347 8.19 -5.75 25.42
N ALA A 348 7.99 -5.57 24.10
CA ALA A 348 6.82 -4.92 23.53
C ALA A 348 5.51 -5.63 23.89
N ALA A 349 5.54 -6.94 24.15
CA ALA A 349 4.37 -7.73 24.56
C ALA A 349 3.79 -7.29 25.92
N ARG A 350 4.57 -6.60 26.75
CA ARG A 350 4.19 -6.14 28.08
C ARG A 350 3.61 -4.72 28.10
N ILE A 351 3.70 -3.99 26.98
CA ILE A 351 3.33 -2.58 26.92
C ILE A 351 1.84 -2.45 26.64
N GLU A 352 1.15 -1.72 27.51
CA GLU A 352 -0.27 -1.45 27.42
C GLU A 352 -0.56 -0.20 26.60
N GLY A 353 -1.65 -0.20 25.84
CA GLY A 353 -2.12 0.99 25.13
C GLY A 353 -2.51 2.11 26.11
N ARG A 354 -2.28 3.38 25.75
CA ARG A 354 -2.54 4.51 26.66
C ARG A 354 -3.89 5.19 26.48
N PHE A 355 -4.44 5.22 25.27
CA PHE A 355 -5.60 6.05 24.93
C PHE A 355 -6.74 5.26 24.29
N GLY A 356 -7.91 5.89 24.11
CA GLY A 356 -9.04 5.32 23.35
C GLY A 356 -9.42 3.87 23.70
N SER A 357 -9.70 3.07 22.66
CA SER A 357 -10.15 1.68 22.76
C SER A 357 -9.06 0.68 23.18
N CYS A 358 -7.79 1.12 23.25
CA CYS A 358 -6.65 0.29 23.65
C CYS A 358 -6.16 0.60 25.06
N ARG A 359 -6.79 1.55 25.77
CA ARG A 359 -6.37 1.99 27.10
C ARG A 359 -6.29 0.83 28.09
N GLY A 360 -5.09 0.57 28.62
CA GLY A 360 -4.78 -0.52 29.54
C GLY A 360 -4.87 -1.92 28.93
N ARG A 361 -5.09 -2.03 27.61
CA ARG A 361 -5.15 -3.33 26.93
C ARG A 361 -3.76 -3.73 26.48
N LEU A 362 -3.44 -5.01 26.67
CA LEU A 362 -2.24 -5.65 26.18
C LEU A 362 -2.40 -6.07 24.71
N PRO A 363 -1.28 -6.32 23.99
CA PRO A 363 -1.32 -6.90 22.64
C PRO A 363 -2.15 -8.18 22.57
N LEU A 364 -2.07 -9.04 23.59
CA LEU A 364 -2.88 -10.27 23.66
C LEU A 364 -4.40 -9.98 23.65
N HIS A 365 -4.86 -8.98 24.43
CA HIS A 365 -6.28 -8.62 24.46
C HIS A 365 -6.77 -8.14 23.09
N LEU A 366 -5.93 -7.36 22.38
CA LEU A 366 -6.27 -6.86 21.05
C LEU A 366 -6.28 -7.98 20.00
N ALA A 367 -5.23 -8.82 19.97
CA ALA A 367 -5.10 -9.90 19.00
C ALA A 367 -6.23 -10.93 19.12
N VAL A 368 -6.64 -11.24 20.35
CA VAL A 368 -7.75 -12.14 20.62
C VAL A 368 -9.08 -11.50 20.23
N ALA A 369 -9.28 -10.22 20.57
CA ALA A 369 -10.52 -9.51 20.23
C ALA A 369 -10.72 -9.36 18.72
N THR A 370 -9.64 -9.23 17.95
CA THR A 370 -9.70 -9.18 16.48
C THR A 370 -9.82 -10.55 15.82
N GLY A 371 -9.84 -11.64 16.60
CA GLY A 371 -10.00 -13.00 16.10
C GLY A 371 -8.76 -13.51 15.34
N LYS A 372 -7.54 -13.09 15.72
CA LYS A 372 -6.33 -13.67 15.14
C LYS A 372 -6.21 -15.15 15.53
N PRO A 373 -5.81 -16.05 14.62
CA PRO A 373 -5.62 -17.45 14.95
C PRO A 373 -4.34 -17.65 15.78
N TRP A 374 -4.24 -18.81 16.43
CA TRP A 374 -3.17 -19.11 17.37
C TRP A 374 -1.75 -18.96 16.78
N ASN A 375 -1.58 -19.42 15.54
CA ASN A 375 -0.29 -19.40 14.82
C ASN A 375 0.03 -18.06 14.16
N GLU A 376 -0.92 -17.12 14.05
CA GLU A 376 -0.67 -15.76 13.55
C GLU A 376 -0.22 -14.84 14.70
N GLY A 377 0.79 -15.27 15.46
CA GLY A 377 1.47 -14.45 16.46
C GLY A 377 0.93 -14.47 17.89
N ILE A 378 -0.27 -14.98 18.17
CA ILE A 378 -0.77 -15.11 19.55
C ILE A 378 0.16 -15.99 20.38
N LYS A 379 0.59 -17.13 19.81
CA LYS A 379 1.57 -18.03 20.42
C LYS A 379 2.86 -17.30 20.81
N SER A 380 3.38 -16.43 19.95
CA SER A 380 4.63 -15.72 20.17
C SER A 380 4.50 -14.60 21.19
N ILE A 381 3.41 -13.81 21.13
CA ILE A 381 3.07 -12.82 22.16
C ILE A 381 3.02 -13.49 23.53
N LEU A 382 2.36 -14.65 23.61
CA LEU A 382 2.22 -15.36 24.87
C LEU A 382 3.53 -15.98 25.36
N ALA A 383 4.37 -16.47 24.44
CA ALA A 383 5.70 -16.95 24.80
C ALA A 383 6.58 -15.82 25.37
N ALA A 384 6.44 -14.60 24.85
CA ALA A 384 7.15 -13.42 25.33
C ALA A 384 6.60 -12.90 26.68
N TYR A 385 5.27 -12.96 26.90
CA TYR A 385 4.66 -12.54 28.16
C TYR A 385 3.55 -13.50 28.65
N PRO A 386 3.93 -14.61 29.33
CA PRO A 386 2.97 -15.64 29.77
C PRO A 386 1.93 -15.16 30.78
N GLU A 387 2.27 -14.17 31.62
CA GLU A 387 1.35 -13.63 32.63
C GLU A 387 0.15 -12.88 32.01
N ALA A 388 0.19 -12.57 30.71
CA ALA A 388 -0.89 -11.90 30.00
C ALA A 388 -2.22 -12.68 30.05
N ILE A 389 -2.19 -14.02 30.19
CA ILE A 389 -3.41 -14.84 30.27
C ILE A 389 -4.25 -14.52 31.51
N SER A 390 -3.59 -14.22 32.63
CA SER A 390 -4.26 -13.95 33.90
C SER A 390 -4.65 -12.48 34.06
N ARG A 391 -4.30 -11.61 33.10
CA ARG A 391 -4.68 -10.20 33.12
C ARG A 391 -6.05 -10.03 32.50
N ILE A 392 -6.92 -9.31 33.21
CA ILE A 392 -8.26 -9.00 32.77
C ILE A 392 -8.20 -7.78 31.85
N ASP A 393 -8.92 -7.83 30.73
CA ASP A 393 -9.09 -6.66 29.88
C ASP A 393 -9.87 -5.58 30.65
N PRO A 394 -9.29 -4.40 30.90
CA PRO A 394 -9.92 -3.36 31.72
C PRO A 394 -11.21 -2.81 31.11
N LEU A 395 -11.41 -2.96 29.79
CA LEU A 395 -12.59 -2.44 29.11
C LEU A 395 -13.76 -3.44 29.17
N THR A 396 -13.48 -4.71 28.91
CA THR A 396 -14.52 -5.75 28.87
C THR A 396 -14.73 -6.44 30.22
N GLY A 397 -13.75 -6.38 31.11
CA GLY A 397 -13.77 -7.12 32.38
C GLY A 397 -13.59 -8.63 32.21
N LEU A 398 -13.17 -9.08 31.02
CA LEU A 398 -13.03 -10.49 30.66
C LEU A 398 -11.57 -10.94 30.66
N TYR A 399 -11.34 -12.21 30.95
CA TYR A 399 -10.06 -12.86 30.66
C TYR A 399 -9.88 -13.04 29.15
N PRO A 400 -8.64 -13.16 28.64
CA PRO A 400 -8.36 -13.37 27.22
C PRO A 400 -9.12 -14.56 26.63
N PHE A 401 -9.20 -15.70 27.33
CA PHE A 401 -9.93 -16.87 26.81
C PHE A 401 -11.45 -16.64 26.72
N GLN A 402 -12.01 -15.83 27.62
CA GLN A 402 -13.43 -15.45 27.58
C GLN A 402 -13.68 -14.44 26.46
N GLN A 403 -12.75 -13.51 26.26
CA GLN A 403 -12.77 -12.56 25.15
C GLN A 403 -12.68 -13.27 23.81
N ALA A 404 -11.86 -14.32 23.69
CA ALA A 404 -11.78 -15.17 22.50
C ALA A 404 -13.10 -15.89 22.20
N ALA A 405 -13.81 -16.32 23.25
CA ALA A 405 -15.12 -16.97 23.10
C ALA A 405 -16.25 -15.98 22.76
N ALA A 406 -16.09 -14.72 23.16
CA ALA A 406 -17.07 -13.65 22.94
C ALA A 406 -16.80 -12.83 21.66
N SER A 407 -15.73 -13.11 20.91
CA SER A 407 -15.42 -12.39 19.68
C SER A 407 -16.38 -12.77 18.56
N ASP A 408 -16.50 -11.89 17.56
CA ASP A 408 -17.35 -12.12 16.38
C ASP A 408 -16.92 -13.35 15.56
N ARG A 409 -15.64 -13.74 15.69
CA ARG A 409 -15.02 -14.91 15.05
C ARG A 409 -14.27 -15.72 16.12
N PRO A 410 -14.95 -16.63 16.84
CA PRO A 410 -14.33 -17.38 17.92
C PRO A 410 -13.43 -18.50 17.36
N GLU A 411 -12.13 -18.35 17.57
CA GLU A 411 -11.13 -19.36 17.23
C GLU A 411 -11.02 -20.39 18.37
N CYS A 412 -11.69 -21.54 18.21
CA CYS A 412 -11.65 -22.64 19.18
C CYS A 412 -10.21 -23.08 19.53
N SER A 413 -9.31 -22.99 18.55
CA SER A 413 -7.88 -23.26 18.70
C SER A 413 -7.22 -22.36 19.77
N VAL A 414 -7.52 -21.06 19.71
CA VAL A 414 -7.01 -20.05 20.65
C VAL A 414 -7.58 -20.28 22.04
N ILE A 415 -8.89 -20.49 22.16
CA ILE A 415 -9.55 -20.74 23.45
C ILE A 415 -8.95 -21.99 24.13
N PHE A 416 -8.83 -23.08 23.38
CA PHE A 416 -8.28 -24.33 23.88
C PHE A 416 -6.83 -24.19 24.34
N GLU A 417 -5.96 -23.57 23.53
CA GLU A 417 -4.55 -23.41 23.88
C GLU A 417 -4.34 -22.42 25.03
N LEU A 418 -5.15 -21.36 25.16
CA LEU A 418 -5.13 -20.47 26.32
C LEU A 418 -5.50 -21.21 27.61
N LEU A 419 -6.58 -22.01 27.60
CA LEU A 419 -7.01 -22.80 28.76
C LEU A 419 -6.01 -23.91 29.11
N LYS A 420 -5.37 -24.51 28.11
CA LYS A 420 -4.32 -25.51 28.32
C LYS A 420 -3.09 -24.95 29.04
N LYS A 421 -2.77 -23.67 28.81
CA LYS A 421 -1.65 -22.98 29.48
C LYS A 421 -1.93 -22.69 30.94
N ASP A 422 -3.17 -22.30 31.26
CA ASP A 422 -3.61 -22.14 32.65
C ASP A 422 -5.03 -22.72 32.87
N PRO A 423 -5.13 -24.02 33.19
CA PRO A 423 -6.41 -24.68 33.42
C PRO A 423 -7.15 -24.15 34.65
N SER A 424 -6.45 -23.47 35.56
CA SER A 424 -7.05 -22.95 36.80
C SER A 424 -8.06 -21.84 36.52
N LEU A 425 -7.92 -21.12 35.41
CA LEU A 425 -8.81 -20.04 34.99
C LEU A 425 -10.22 -20.53 34.64
N ALA A 426 -10.37 -21.77 34.18
CA ALA A 426 -11.68 -22.39 33.93
C ALA A 426 -12.42 -22.78 35.21
N ILE A 427 -11.68 -22.97 36.31
CA ILE A 427 -12.20 -23.44 37.60
C ILE A 427 -12.61 -22.25 38.50
N LEU A 428 -12.28 -21.02 38.11
CA LEU A 428 -12.68 -19.81 38.83
C LEU A 428 -14.21 -19.67 38.85
N SER A 429 -14.80 -20.09 39.97
CA SER A 429 -16.19 -19.84 40.35
C SER A 429 -16.51 -18.34 40.34
N PRO A 430 -17.79 -17.92 40.16
CA PRO A 430 -18.21 -16.54 39.93
C PRO A 430 -18.10 -15.61 41.15
N SER A 431 -17.15 -15.83 42.06
CA SER A 431 -16.94 -15.04 43.26
C SER A 431 -15.96 -13.87 43.08
N ASN A 432 -15.24 -13.79 41.95
CA ASN A 432 -14.35 -12.68 41.61
C ASN A 432 -14.81 -11.94 40.34
N GLY A 433 -16.12 -11.74 40.18
CA GLY A 433 -16.59 -10.68 39.28
C GLY A 433 -16.08 -9.32 39.77
N PRO A 434 -15.91 -8.32 38.88
CA PRO A 434 -15.67 -6.96 39.32
C PRO A 434 -16.82 -6.61 40.27
N SER A 435 -16.47 -6.09 41.45
CA SER A 435 -17.42 -5.60 42.44
C SER A 435 -18.58 -4.88 41.73
N ARG A 436 -19.81 -5.32 42.00
CA ARG A 436 -21.10 -4.83 41.47
C ARG A 436 -21.37 -3.32 41.68
N HIS A 437 -20.34 -2.51 41.97
CA HIS A 437 -20.42 -1.09 42.27
C HIS A 437 -20.12 -0.15 41.09
N SER A 438 -19.75 -0.63 39.90
CA SER A 438 -19.50 0.24 38.72
C SER A 438 -20.51 0.11 37.58
N LEU A 439 -21.60 -0.64 37.74
CA LEU A 439 -22.72 -0.69 36.77
C LEU A 439 -23.85 0.30 37.09
N ALA A 440 -23.58 1.35 37.87
CA ALA A 440 -24.57 2.35 38.30
C ALA A 440 -24.37 3.74 37.67
N PHE A 441 -23.60 3.85 36.58
CA PHE A 441 -23.39 5.13 35.87
C PHE A 441 -23.62 4.97 34.37
N LEU A 442 -24.80 4.51 33.97
CA LEU A 442 -25.31 4.67 32.60
C LEU A 442 -26.85 4.52 32.51
N ASP A 443 -27.58 4.73 33.61
CA ASP A 443 -29.03 4.92 33.59
C ASP A 443 -29.33 6.34 34.08
N ASP A 444 -29.31 7.29 33.15
CA ASP A 444 -30.29 8.37 33.15
C ASP A 444 -30.22 9.20 31.85
N LYS A 445 -31.36 9.16 31.12
CA LYS A 445 -31.81 10.06 30.05
C LYS A 445 -31.35 9.75 28.61
N VAL A 446 -32.23 9.16 27.80
CA VAL A 446 -33.16 9.86 26.87
C VAL A 446 -33.76 8.86 25.84
N THR A 447 -35.02 8.49 26.11
CA THR A 447 -36.20 8.27 25.22
C THR A 447 -36.19 7.32 24.01
N ASP A 448 -37.08 6.32 24.12
CA ASP A 448 -38.14 5.90 23.18
C ASP A 448 -37.84 5.67 21.69
N VAL A 449 -37.69 4.39 21.32
CA VAL A 449 -38.31 3.79 20.11
C VAL A 449 -38.72 2.34 20.43
N PRO A 450 -39.98 1.90 20.17
CA PRO A 450 -40.41 0.54 20.52
C PRO A 450 -40.00 -0.46 19.43
N MET A 451 -39.12 -1.41 19.76
CA MET A 451 -38.93 -2.63 18.96
C MET A 451 -39.72 -3.79 19.60
N THR A 452 -40.93 -4.00 19.11
CA THR A 452 -41.70 -5.23 19.31
C THR A 452 -41.27 -6.28 18.29
N MET A 453 -41.21 -7.55 18.75
CA MET A 453 -41.09 -8.80 17.98
C MET A 453 -39.67 -9.12 17.49
N THR A 454 -39.02 -10.25 17.75
CA THR A 454 -39.45 -11.60 18.16
C THR A 454 -38.26 -12.29 18.88
N TYR A 455 -38.40 -12.60 20.17
CA TYR A 455 -37.42 -13.39 20.92
C TYR A 455 -38.09 -14.70 21.33
N GLN A 456 -38.29 -15.63 20.38
CA GLN A 456 -38.82 -16.96 20.72
C GLN A 456 -38.58 -18.12 19.72
N GLU A 457 -37.67 -18.03 18.75
CA GLU A 457 -37.47 -19.12 17.76
C GLU A 457 -36.01 -19.56 17.53
N SER A 458 -35.25 -19.86 18.57
CA SER A 458 -33.95 -20.55 18.38
C SER A 458 -33.62 -21.66 19.39
N GLN A 459 -34.57 -22.09 20.24
CA GLN A 459 -34.33 -23.17 21.21
C GLN A 459 -34.86 -24.56 20.81
N GLN A 460 -34.99 -24.87 19.53
CA GLN A 460 -35.29 -26.24 19.09
C GLN A 460 -34.65 -26.56 17.74
N ARG A 461 -33.39 -27.03 17.77
CA ARG A 461 -32.77 -27.93 16.78
C ARG A 461 -31.36 -28.34 17.21
N VAL A 462 -31.27 -29.12 18.29
CA VAL A 462 -30.16 -30.08 18.48
C VAL A 462 -30.73 -31.29 19.24
N ILE A 463 -31.26 -32.25 18.49
CA ILE A 463 -31.16 -33.69 18.77
C ILE A 463 -30.91 -34.36 17.43
#